data_AF-B6S2N1-F1
#
_entry.id   AF-B6S2N1-F1
#
_cell.length_a   1.000
_cell.length_b   1.000
_cell.length_c   1.000
_cell.angle_alpha   90.00
_cell.angle_beta   90.00
_cell.angle_gamma   90.00
#
_symmetry.space_group_name_H-M   'P 1'
#
loop_
_entity.id
_entity.type
_entity.pdbx_description
1 polymer ?
#
loop_
_entity_poly.entity_id
_entity_poly.type
_entity_poly.pdbx_seq_one_letter_code
_entity_poly.pdbx_strand_id
1 'polypeptide(L)'
;GTNWGWYAWDPQVDLIYYGTGNPSTWNPVVRPGDNRWSMTINARNPDTGMAAWMYQMTPYDEWDYDGVNEMILSDINVKGKMRKTVVHFDRNGFGYTLDRVTGELLVAEKYDPAVNWATHVDLKTGRPQVVNRYSTAYQGEDVNTTGICPAALGTKDQQPSSFSPKTGMFYVPTNHVCMDWEPF
;
A
#
# COMPACT_ATOMS: atom_id res chain seq x y z
N GLY A 1 -10.69 7.37 -1.57
CA GLY A 1 -9.51 7.96 -2.20
C GLY A 1 -9.70 8.13 -3.69
N THR A 2 -8.94 9.04 -4.27
CA THR A 2 -8.76 9.22 -5.71
C THR A 2 -7.77 8.18 -6.27
N ASN A 3 -7.60 8.06 -7.59
CA ASN A 3 -6.76 7.04 -8.23
C ASN A 3 -5.86 7.67 -9.30
N TRP A 4 -4.95 8.53 -8.86
CA TRP A 4 -4.12 9.39 -9.69
C TRP A 4 -2.77 8.78 -10.10
N GLY A 5 -2.51 7.54 -9.71
CA GLY A 5 -1.29 6.82 -10.04
C GLY A 5 -1.38 6.02 -11.35
N TRP A 6 -0.88 4.79 -11.32
CA TRP A 6 -0.68 3.97 -12.51
C TRP A 6 -1.64 2.77 -12.59
N TYR A 7 -1.78 2.22 -13.78
CA TYR A 7 -2.63 1.08 -14.08
C TYR A 7 -1.81 -0.04 -14.73
N ALA A 8 -2.17 -1.28 -14.43
CA ALA A 8 -1.68 -2.46 -15.15
C ALA A 8 -2.85 -3.31 -15.61
N TRP A 9 -2.66 -4.13 -16.63
CA TRP A 9 -3.70 -5.02 -17.16
C TRP A 9 -3.10 -6.38 -17.50
N ASP A 10 -3.80 -7.45 -17.12
CA ASP A 10 -3.47 -8.81 -17.55
C ASP A 10 -4.57 -9.32 -18.51
N PRO A 11 -4.29 -9.44 -19.82
CA PRO A 11 -5.25 -9.94 -20.79
C PRO A 11 -5.64 -11.42 -20.60
N GLN A 12 -4.83 -12.22 -19.89
CA GLN A 12 -5.11 -13.65 -19.71
C GLN A 12 -6.22 -13.92 -18.69
N VAL A 13 -6.39 -13.01 -17.73
CA VAL A 13 -7.45 -13.07 -16.72
C VAL A 13 -8.44 -11.92 -16.84
N ASP A 14 -8.21 -11.04 -17.81
CA ASP A 14 -9.00 -9.86 -18.13
C ASP A 14 -9.29 -8.98 -16.91
N LEU A 15 -8.22 -8.56 -16.23
CA LEU A 15 -8.29 -7.70 -15.05
C LEU A 15 -7.37 -6.48 -15.19
N ILE A 16 -7.91 -5.29 -14.88
CA ILE A 16 -7.15 -4.06 -14.66
C ILE A 16 -6.85 -3.89 -13.16
N TYR A 17 -5.63 -3.48 -12.85
CA TYR A 17 -5.11 -3.31 -11.49
C TYR A 17 -4.71 -1.87 -11.26
N TYR A 18 -5.14 -1.30 -10.12
CA TYR A 18 -4.76 0.05 -9.72
C TYR A 18 -4.97 0.27 -8.23
N GLY A 19 -4.33 1.32 -7.74
CA GLY A 19 -4.39 1.75 -6.35
C GLY A 19 -5.36 2.91 -6.12
N THR A 20 -5.99 2.98 -4.94
CA THR A 20 -6.77 4.14 -4.50
C THR A 20 -6.12 4.83 -3.32
N GLY A 21 -6.10 6.15 -3.35
CA GLY A 21 -5.46 7.03 -2.39
C GLY A 21 -6.22 7.22 -1.08
N ASN A 22 -5.83 8.29 -0.39
CA ASN A 22 -6.17 8.55 1.00
C ASN A 22 -7.66 8.85 1.26
N PRO A 23 -8.14 8.73 2.52
CA PRO A 23 -9.55 8.92 2.88
C PRO A 23 -9.95 10.38 3.11
N SER A 24 -9.55 11.30 2.21
CA SER A 24 -9.82 12.75 2.25
C SER A 24 -9.08 13.51 3.36
N THR A 25 -9.78 13.99 4.39
CA THR A 25 -9.18 14.73 5.51
C THR A 25 -8.04 13.94 6.15
N TRP A 26 -6.97 14.64 6.50
CA TRP A 26 -5.82 14.00 7.12
C TRP A 26 -5.93 13.90 8.65
N ASN A 27 -6.91 14.56 9.25
CA ASN A 27 -7.29 14.31 10.64
C ASN A 27 -8.10 13.00 10.69
N PRO A 28 -7.56 11.92 11.29
CA PRO A 28 -8.27 10.64 11.33
C PRO A 28 -9.43 10.66 12.33
N VAL A 29 -9.35 11.45 13.41
CA VAL A 29 -10.33 11.47 14.51
C VAL A 29 -11.73 11.85 14.04
N VAL A 30 -11.84 12.72 13.03
CA VAL A 30 -13.12 13.15 12.44
C VAL A 30 -13.75 12.13 11.48
N ARG A 31 -13.07 11.01 11.17
CA ARG A 31 -13.53 9.99 10.21
C ARG A 31 -13.33 8.56 10.72
N PRO A 32 -13.93 8.17 11.86
CA PRO A 32 -13.73 6.86 12.47
C PRO A 32 -14.12 5.70 11.55
N GLY A 33 -13.41 4.57 11.69
CA GLY A 33 -13.64 3.33 10.95
C GLY A 33 -12.65 3.10 9.81
N ASP A 34 -12.67 1.91 9.20
CA ASP A 34 -11.67 1.51 8.19
C ASP A 34 -11.57 2.43 6.95
N ASN A 35 -12.56 3.31 6.72
CA ASN A 35 -12.67 4.20 5.57
C ASN A 35 -12.63 3.49 4.20
N ARG A 36 -13.17 2.26 4.14
CA ARG A 36 -13.19 1.46 2.90
C ARG A 36 -13.93 2.20 1.77
N TRP A 37 -13.42 2.19 0.54
CA TRP A 37 -12.24 1.48 0.02
C TRP A 37 -11.11 2.44 -0.36
N SER A 38 -10.67 3.32 0.56
CA SER A 38 -9.38 4.04 0.42
C SER A 38 -8.20 3.07 0.57
N MET A 39 -7.00 3.50 0.19
CA MET A 39 -5.73 2.76 0.43
C MET A 39 -5.77 1.30 -0.01
N THR A 40 -6.33 1.05 -1.20
CA THR A 40 -6.74 -0.28 -1.64
C THR A 40 -6.12 -0.62 -2.99
N ILE A 41 -5.57 -1.82 -3.10
CA ILE A 41 -5.24 -2.46 -4.38
C ILE A 41 -6.54 -3.04 -4.94
N ASN A 42 -6.90 -2.63 -6.14
CA ASN A 42 -8.11 -3.06 -6.84
C ASN A 42 -7.73 -3.96 -8.02
N ALA A 43 -8.49 -5.02 -8.23
CA ALA A 43 -8.56 -5.72 -9.52
C ALA A 43 -9.99 -5.69 -10.05
N ARG A 44 -10.20 -5.19 -11.26
CA ARG A 44 -11.51 -5.02 -11.86
C ARG A 44 -11.58 -5.60 -13.27
N ASN A 45 -12.73 -6.08 -13.66
CA ASN A 45 -13.00 -6.43 -15.05
C ASN A 45 -13.09 -5.13 -15.89
N PRO A 46 -12.34 -5.00 -17.01
CA PRO A 46 -12.28 -3.77 -17.78
C PRO A 46 -13.57 -3.48 -18.56
N ASP A 47 -14.36 -4.51 -18.91
CA ASP A 47 -15.62 -4.34 -19.65
C ASP A 47 -16.76 -3.79 -18.77
N THR A 48 -16.82 -4.23 -17.51
CA THR A 48 -17.93 -3.95 -16.59
C THR A 48 -17.58 -3.01 -15.45
N GLY A 49 -16.29 -2.84 -15.15
CA GLY A 49 -15.80 -2.12 -13.96
C GLY A 49 -16.05 -2.85 -12.63
N MET A 50 -16.64 -4.06 -12.65
CA MET A 50 -16.88 -4.84 -11.43
C MET A 50 -15.56 -5.33 -10.83
N ALA A 51 -15.44 -5.24 -9.51
CA ALA A 51 -14.26 -5.72 -8.82
C ALA A 51 -14.27 -7.24 -8.71
N ALA A 52 -13.16 -7.86 -9.12
CA ALA A 52 -12.89 -9.28 -8.87
C ALA A 52 -12.40 -9.48 -7.43
N TRP A 53 -11.49 -8.61 -6.97
CA TRP A 53 -11.03 -8.58 -5.59
C TRP A 53 -10.51 -7.18 -5.21
N MET A 54 -10.42 -6.92 -3.91
CA MET A 54 -9.90 -5.69 -3.32
C MET A 54 -9.10 -6.01 -2.05
N TYR A 55 -7.95 -5.36 -1.86
CA TYR A 55 -7.12 -5.50 -0.66
C TYR A 55 -6.75 -4.13 -0.10
N GLN A 56 -7.26 -3.79 1.09
CA GLN A 56 -6.99 -2.52 1.77
C GLN A 56 -5.70 -2.62 2.58
N MET A 57 -4.67 -1.87 2.17
CA MET A 57 -3.32 -1.89 2.74
C MET A 57 -3.22 -1.09 4.04
N THR A 58 -3.88 0.08 4.08
CA THR A 58 -3.83 1.01 5.21
C THR A 58 -5.27 1.36 5.64
N PRO A 59 -5.95 0.47 6.40
CA PRO A 59 -7.26 0.78 6.97
C PRO A 59 -7.16 1.95 7.96
N TYR A 60 -8.13 2.86 7.93
CA TYR A 60 -8.15 4.05 8.80
C TYR A 60 -6.82 4.82 8.75
N ASP A 61 -6.34 5.14 7.55
CA ASP A 61 -5.07 5.86 7.37
C ASP A 61 -4.98 7.12 8.22
N GLU A 62 -3.80 7.37 8.79
CA GLU A 62 -3.55 8.48 9.72
C GLU A 62 -2.42 9.40 9.22
N TRP A 63 -1.84 9.11 8.06
CA TRP A 63 -0.53 9.63 7.64
C TRP A 63 -0.47 10.07 6.18
N ASP A 64 -1.58 10.00 5.44
CA ASP A 64 -1.62 10.28 4.01
C ASP A 64 -0.75 9.33 3.17
N TYR A 65 -0.78 8.04 3.49
CA TYR A 65 -0.06 7.04 2.69
C TYR A 65 -0.87 6.58 1.48
N ASP A 66 -1.06 7.46 0.48
CA ASP A 66 -1.86 7.15 -0.72
C ASP A 66 -1.49 5.80 -1.34
N GLY A 67 -2.48 4.90 -1.39
CA GLY A 67 -2.35 3.56 -1.95
C GLY A 67 -2.25 3.49 -3.48
N VAL A 68 -1.71 4.50 -4.16
CA VAL A 68 -1.85 4.73 -5.63
C VAL A 68 -0.64 4.30 -6.46
N ASN A 69 0.45 3.89 -5.81
CA ASN A 69 1.67 3.48 -6.50
C ASN A 69 1.42 2.33 -7.50
N GLU A 70 2.35 2.15 -8.43
CA GLU A 70 2.21 1.24 -9.57
C GLU A 70 1.97 -0.22 -9.18
N MET A 71 1.37 -0.95 -10.12
CA MET A 71 1.12 -2.38 -10.04
C MET A 71 2.03 -3.09 -11.05
N ILE A 72 3.01 -3.85 -10.57
CA ILE A 72 3.93 -4.59 -11.44
C ILE A 72 3.46 -6.03 -11.55
N LEU A 73 3.00 -6.42 -12.73
CA LEU A 73 2.60 -7.80 -13.01
C LEU A 73 3.84 -8.62 -13.34
N SER A 74 4.09 -9.67 -12.57
CA SER A 74 5.27 -10.52 -12.72
C SER A 74 4.93 -11.97 -12.38
N ASP A 75 5.54 -12.91 -13.09
CA ASP A 75 5.49 -14.32 -12.70
C ASP A 75 6.78 -14.63 -11.95
N ILE A 76 6.69 -14.77 -10.62
CA ILE A 76 7.86 -14.92 -9.74
C ILE A 76 7.71 -16.09 -8.77
N ASN A 77 8.85 -16.60 -8.29
CA ASN A 77 8.88 -17.64 -7.29
C ASN A 77 8.60 -17.02 -5.91
N VAL A 78 7.49 -17.43 -5.29
CA VAL A 78 7.15 -17.06 -3.92
C VAL A 78 7.18 -18.33 -3.06
N LYS A 79 8.12 -18.38 -2.11
CA LYS A 79 8.29 -19.51 -1.17
C LYS A 79 8.38 -20.89 -1.86
N GLY A 80 9.11 -20.98 -2.96
CA GLY A 80 9.35 -22.21 -3.71
C GLY A 80 8.31 -22.52 -4.80
N LYS A 81 7.25 -21.70 -4.94
CA LYS A 81 6.19 -21.90 -5.93
C LYS A 81 6.14 -20.74 -6.91
N MET A 82 6.07 -21.04 -8.21
CA MET A 82 5.85 -20.02 -9.23
C MET A 82 4.41 -19.48 -9.11
N ARG A 83 4.26 -18.16 -9.05
CA ARG A 83 2.97 -17.48 -8.86
C ARG A 83 2.79 -16.39 -9.89
N LYS A 84 1.54 -16.22 -10.34
CA LYS A 84 1.10 -15.05 -11.09
C LYS A 84 0.87 -13.91 -10.10
N THR A 85 1.84 -13.00 -9.95
CA THR A 85 1.78 -11.95 -8.94
C THR A 85 1.48 -10.57 -9.51
N VAL A 86 0.94 -9.72 -8.64
CA VAL A 86 1.02 -8.26 -8.72
C VAL A 86 1.87 -7.80 -7.53
N VAL A 87 2.90 -7.01 -7.81
CA VAL A 87 3.81 -6.43 -6.81
C VAL A 87 3.61 -4.93 -6.76
N HIS A 88 3.50 -4.40 -5.55
CA HIS A 88 3.18 -3.02 -5.28
C HIS A 88 4.03 -2.51 -4.10
N PHE A 89 4.78 -1.43 -4.31
CA PHE A 89 5.57 -0.78 -3.26
C PHE A 89 4.84 0.48 -2.81
N ASP A 90 4.19 0.42 -1.65
CA ASP A 90 3.25 1.45 -1.21
C ASP A 90 3.94 2.64 -0.53
N ARG A 91 3.26 3.80 -0.51
CA ARG A 91 3.70 4.98 0.26
C ARG A 91 4.03 4.62 1.71
N ASN A 92 3.25 3.71 2.32
CA ASN A 92 3.42 3.31 3.72
C ASN A 92 4.73 2.55 4.02
N GLY A 93 5.57 2.25 3.02
CA GLY A 93 6.86 1.61 3.19
C GLY A 93 6.84 0.08 3.26
N PHE A 94 5.68 -0.55 3.04
CA PHE A 94 5.55 -1.98 2.80
C PHE A 94 5.48 -2.29 1.30
N GLY A 95 6.19 -3.36 0.92
CA GLY A 95 6.09 -3.99 -0.39
C GLY A 95 5.13 -5.16 -0.30
N TYR A 96 4.08 -5.11 -1.12
CA TYR A 96 3.02 -6.11 -1.17
C TYR A 96 3.16 -6.97 -2.42
N THR A 97 3.19 -8.29 -2.24
CA THR A 97 3.06 -9.27 -3.32
C THR A 97 1.74 -10.01 -3.12
N LEU A 98 0.84 -9.92 -4.10
CA LEU A 98 -0.43 -10.65 -4.10
C LEU A 98 -0.50 -11.58 -5.30
N ASP A 99 -1.25 -12.68 -5.18
CA ASP A 99 -1.68 -13.44 -6.34
C ASP A 99 -2.67 -12.59 -7.15
N ARG A 100 -2.30 -12.23 -8.39
CA ARG A 100 -3.08 -11.24 -9.15
C ARG A 100 -4.45 -11.76 -9.60
N VAL A 101 -4.66 -13.07 -9.60
CA VAL A 101 -5.93 -13.67 -10.02
C VAL A 101 -6.92 -13.69 -8.85
N THR A 102 -6.44 -14.03 -7.66
CA THR A 102 -7.30 -14.31 -6.49
C THR A 102 -7.31 -13.20 -5.44
N GLY A 103 -6.32 -12.32 -5.44
CA GLY A 103 -6.12 -11.33 -4.38
C GLY A 103 -5.51 -11.90 -3.09
N GLU A 104 -5.03 -13.15 -3.10
CA GLU A 104 -4.34 -13.76 -1.95
C GLU A 104 -3.07 -12.96 -1.62
N LEU A 105 -2.95 -12.47 -0.39
CA LEU A 105 -1.74 -11.81 0.10
C LEU A 105 -0.63 -12.84 0.34
N LEU A 106 0.51 -12.68 -0.35
CA LEU A 106 1.62 -13.63 -0.30
C LEU A 106 2.81 -13.12 0.53
N VAL A 107 3.12 -11.83 0.38
CA VAL A 107 4.23 -11.13 1.06
C VAL A 107 3.79 -9.71 1.37
N ALA A 108 4.13 -9.22 2.56
CA ALA A 108 3.97 -7.84 2.97
C ALA A 108 5.10 -7.47 3.94
N GLU A 109 6.18 -6.91 3.40
CA GLU A 109 7.41 -6.65 4.15
C GLU A 109 7.87 -5.21 3.97
N LYS A 110 8.55 -4.67 4.97
CA LYS A 110 9.17 -3.34 4.87
C LYS A 110 10.28 -3.38 3.82
N TYR A 111 10.29 -2.41 2.92
CA TYR A 111 11.39 -2.25 1.95
C TYR A 111 12.36 -1.11 2.31
N ASP A 112 12.12 -0.45 3.44
CA ASP A 112 13.07 0.43 4.13
C ASP A 112 13.02 0.12 5.65
N PRO A 113 14.16 -0.16 6.30
CA PRO A 113 14.19 -0.49 7.72
C PRO A 113 13.76 0.66 8.66
N ALA A 114 13.73 1.92 8.19
CA ALA A 114 13.30 3.05 9.00
C ALA A 114 11.79 3.07 9.27
N VAL A 115 10.98 2.37 8.46
CA VAL A 115 9.51 2.34 8.58
C VAL A 115 9.10 1.87 9.98
N ASN A 116 8.31 2.69 10.69
CA ASN A 116 8.01 2.47 12.11
C ASN A 116 6.52 2.59 12.50
N TRP A 117 5.66 3.15 11.65
CA TRP A 117 4.23 3.35 11.95
C TRP A 117 3.49 2.04 12.24
N ALA A 118 3.94 0.93 11.63
CA ALA A 118 3.47 -0.42 11.92
C ALA A 118 4.65 -1.38 12.16
N THR A 119 4.41 -2.39 13.00
CA THR A 119 5.43 -3.42 13.27
C THR A 119 5.61 -4.36 12.08
N HIS A 120 4.50 -4.90 11.58
CA HIS A 120 4.39 -5.85 10.47
C HIS A 120 2.96 -5.82 9.90
N VAL A 121 2.75 -6.51 8.78
CA VAL A 121 1.42 -6.87 8.29
C VAL A 121 1.15 -8.32 8.70
N ASP A 122 0.07 -8.55 9.45
CA ASP A 122 -0.36 -9.90 9.82
C ASP A 122 -0.95 -10.58 8.57
N LEU A 123 -0.27 -11.59 8.03
CA LEU A 123 -0.68 -12.27 6.79
C LEU A 123 -1.99 -13.06 6.91
N LYS A 124 -2.46 -13.37 8.13
CA LYS A 124 -3.71 -14.10 8.34
C LYS A 124 -4.91 -13.17 8.25
N THR A 125 -4.79 -11.97 8.81
CA THR A 125 -5.84 -10.94 8.80
C THR A 125 -5.71 -9.98 7.63
N GLY A 126 -4.52 -9.88 7.03
CA GLY A 126 -4.16 -8.92 5.99
C GLY A 126 -4.05 -7.47 6.50
N ARG A 127 -3.86 -7.26 7.81
CA ARG A 127 -3.87 -5.91 8.41
C ARG A 127 -2.51 -5.52 8.98
N PRO A 128 -2.11 -4.25 8.85
CA PRO A 128 -0.93 -3.71 9.53
C PRO A 128 -1.19 -3.60 11.04
N GLN A 129 -0.19 -3.97 11.84
CA GLN A 129 -0.23 -3.79 13.29
C GLN A 129 0.41 -2.45 13.65
N VAL A 130 -0.44 -1.43 13.77
CA VAL A 130 -0.08 -0.04 14.08
C VAL A 130 0.64 0.06 15.42
N VAL A 131 1.65 0.93 15.49
CA VAL A 131 2.40 1.24 16.71
C VAL A 131 1.84 2.53 17.30
N ASN A 132 1.18 2.44 18.45
CA ASN A 132 0.51 3.57 19.10
C ASN A 132 1.40 4.82 19.25
N ARG A 133 2.71 4.65 19.46
CA ARG A 133 3.68 5.76 19.54
C ARG A 133 3.67 6.66 18.30
N TYR A 134 3.39 6.09 17.13
CA TYR A 134 3.45 6.77 15.83
C TYR A 134 2.06 6.95 15.20
N SER A 135 0.99 6.60 15.93
CA SER A 135 -0.40 6.78 15.50
C SER A 135 -0.88 8.18 15.87
N THR A 136 -1.22 8.98 14.87
CA THR A 136 -1.73 10.35 15.08
C THR A 136 -3.14 10.34 15.67
N ALA A 137 -3.95 9.32 15.37
CA ALA A 137 -5.26 9.12 16.00
C ALA A 137 -5.14 8.74 17.48
N TYR A 138 -4.15 7.92 17.85
CA TYR A 138 -3.93 7.53 19.24
C TYR A 138 -3.37 8.69 20.07
N GLN A 139 -2.48 9.51 19.52
CA GLN A 139 -1.99 10.70 20.20
C GLN A 139 -3.09 11.76 20.34
N GLY A 140 -3.96 11.88 19.34
CA GLY A 140 -5.13 12.77 19.36
C GLY A 140 -4.94 14.05 18.55
N GLU A 141 -6.04 14.78 18.38
CA GLU A 141 -6.06 16.11 17.75
C GLU A 141 -5.23 17.12 18.55
N ASP A 142 -4.62 18.08 17.85
CA ASP A 142 -3.77 19.13 18.40
C ASP A 142 -2.55 18.58 19.21
N VAL A 143 -2.12 17.34 18.93
CA VAL A 143 -0.93 16.72 19.52
C VAL A 143 0.08 16.34 18.44
N ASN A 144 1.27 16.94 18.52
CA ASN A 144 2.36 16.61 17.60
C ASN A 144 2.95 15.21 17.87
N THR A 145 2.69 14.28 16.96
CA THR A 145 3.28 12.93 16.93
C THR A 145 4.62 12.99 16.23
N THR A 146 5.71 12.62 16.91
CA THR A 146 7.07 12.87 16.42
C THR A 146 7.79 11.63 15.90
N GLY A 147 8.63 11.81 14.88
CA GLY A 147 9.53 10.78 14.34
C GLY A 147 8.81 9.64 13.62
N ILE A 148 7.68 9.91 12.97
CA ILE A 148 6.95 8.94 12.15
C ILE A 148 7.72 8.68 10.86
N CYS A 149 7.92 7.41 10.53
CA CYS A 149 8.56 6.99 9.29
C CYS A 149 7.67 5.96 8.57
N PRO A 150 7.36 6.19 7.27
CA PRO A 150 7.81 7.32 6.46
C PRO A 150 7.06 8.64 6.73
N ALA A 151 7.54 9.75 6.19
CA ALA A 151 6.76 10.96 6.02
C ALA A 151 5.55 10.72 5.08
N ALA A 152 4.58 11.64 5.02
CA ALA A 152 3.38 11.52 4.18
C ALA A 152 3.68 11.25 2.70
N LEU A 153 4.77 11.81 2.17
CA LEU A 153 5.30 11.53 0.82
C LEU A 153 5.79 10.08 0.62
N GLY A 154 5.74 9.26 1.67
CA GLY A 154 5.99 7.82 1.70
C GLY A 154 7.45 7.42 1.50
N THR A 155 7.76 6.14 1.73
CA THR A 155 9.05 5.56 1.33
C THR A 155 9.16 5.47 -0.20
N LYS A 156 8.04 5.59 -0.92
CA LYS A 156 7.97 5.78 -2.37
C LYS A 156 6.73 6.61 -2.69
N ASP A 157 6.83 7.50 -3.67
CA ASP A 157 5.69 8.27 -4.19
C ASP A 157 5.35 7.81 -5.62
N GLN A 158 5.03 8.72 -6.54
CA GLN A 158 4.58 8.41 -7.89
C GLN A 158 5.62 7.72 -8.78
N GLN A 159 6.92 7.79 -8.46
CA GLN A 159 7.98 7.27 -9.32
C GLN A 159 7.87 5.75 -9.51
N PRO A 160 7.65 5.23 -10.74
CA PRO A 160 7.44 3.80 -10.92
C PRO A 160 8.75 3.00 -10.80
N SER A 161 8.66 1.82 -10.18
CA SER A 161 9.76 0.87 -10.10
C SER A 161 9.91 0.07 -11.41
N SER A 162 11.04 -0.61 -11.58
CA SER A 162 11.24 -1.54 -12.71
C SER A 162 11.48 -2.97 -12.24
N PHE A 163 11.15 -3.95 -13.07
CA PHE A 163 11.40 -5.38 -12.80
C PHE A 163 12.26 -5.99 -13.90
N SER A 164 13.29 -6.75 -13.51
CA SER A 164 14.13 -7.50 -14.43
C SER A 164 13.87 -9.00 -14.31
N PRO A 165 13.26 -9.65 -15.30
CA PRO A 165 13.04 -11.11 -15.28
C PRO A 165 14.35 -11.90 -15.35
N LYS A 166 15.47 -11.28 -15.77
CA LYS A 166 16.79 -11.92 -15.79
C LYS A 166 17.38 -12.08 -14.39
N THR A 167 17.17 -11.09 -13.52
CA THR A 167 17.69 -11.11 -12.14
C THR A 167 16.63 -11.54 -11.12
N GLY A 168 15.35 -11.49 -11.49
CA GLY A 168 14.24 -11.68 -10.57
C GLY A 168 14.08 -10.55 -9.56
N MET A 169 14.67 -9.37 -9.82
CA MET A 169 14.69 -8.25 -8.88
C MET A 169 13.83 -7.08 -9.35
N PHE A 170 13.24 -6.40 -8.36
CA PHE A 170 12.63 -5.09 -8.50
C PHE A 170 13.64 -4.01 -8.13
N TYR A 171 13.71 -2.94 -8.91
CA TYR A 171 14.53 -1.76 -8.65
C TYR A 171 13.60 -0.61 -8.28
N VAL A 172 13.58 -0.28 -6.99
CA VAL A 172 12.60 0.62 -6.38
C VAL A 172 13.26 1.96 -6.06
N PRO A 173 12.84 3.07 -6.69
CA PRO A 173 13.34 4.40 -6.36
C PRO A 173 12.70 4.91 -5.05
N THR A 174 13.44 4.85 -3.94
CA THR A 174 12.90 5.18 -2.60
C THR A 174 13.16 6.62 -2.16
N ASN A 175 12.28 7.10 -1.28
CA ASN A 175 12.47 8.26 -0.43
C ASN A 175 12.89 7.78 0.97
N HIS A 176 13.78 8.50 1.65
CA HIS A 176 14.19 8.19 3.04
C HIS A 176 13.93 9.40 3.94
N VAL A 177 12.65 9.67 4.22
CA VAL A 177 12.18 10.86 4.93
C VAL A 177 11.19 10.45 6.01
N CYS A 178 11.29 11.08 7.18
CA CYS A 178 10.37 10.93 8.32
C CYS A 178 9.73 12.29 8.64
N MET A 179 8.68 12.30 9.46
CA MET A 179 7.93 13.51 9.80
C MET A 179 7.55 13.59 11.27
N ASP A 180 7.27 14.81 11.70
CA ASP A 180 6.41 15.09 12.85
C ASP A 180 5.04 15.52 12.29
N TRP A 181 3.95 15.13 12.96
CA TRP A 181 2.59 15.37 12.48
C TRP A 181 1.62 15.72 13.60
N GLU A 182 0.87 16.80 13.40
CA GLU A 182 -0.18 17.26 14.30
C GLU A 182 -1.51 17.31 13.53
N PRO A 183 -2.47 16.41 13.80
CA PRO A 183 -3.79 16.46 13.18
C PRO A 183 -4.64 17.55 13.84
N PHE A 184 -5.35 18.34 13.04
CA PHE A 184 -6.22 19.45 13.48
C PHE A 184 -7.57 19.43 12.75
#